data_AF-A0A7J3MMD2-F1
#
_entry.id   AF-A0A7J3MMD2-F1
#
_cell.length_a   1.000
_cell.length_b   1.000
_cell.length_c   1.000
_cell.angle_alpha   90.00
_cell.angle_beta   90.00
_cell.angle_gamma   90.00
#
_symmetry.space_group_name_H-M   'P 1'
#
loop_
_entity.id
_entity.type
_entity.pdbx_description
1 polymer ?
#
loop_
_entity_poly.entity_id
_entity_poly.type
_entity_poly.pdbx_seq_one_letter_code
_entity_poly.pdbx_strand_id
1 'polypeptide(L)'
;MMRTGFTTEVNRLIGKKVVVVTQSGEEFSGVLASLDIDTFSVILNNVELRDGNVLPKVILNGRDVKRIELKKAIIDLRKLAERIERVFPKMVQYNEEAGVIIVMNRIRVTENGVVEGSGLAAEKVSEIYNEFVKEVSES
;
A
#
# COMPACT_ATOMS: atom_id res chain seq x y z
N MET A 1 6.44 -7.88 26.13
CA MET A 1 6.75 -8.82 25.03
C MET A 1 6.28 -8.19 23.74
N MET A 2 7.21 -7.66 22.93
CA MET A 2 6.89 -7.08 21.62
C MET A 2 6.29 -8.17 20.72
N ARG A 3 5.13 -7.89 20.12
CA ARG A 3 4.58 -8.74 19.07
C ARG A 3 5.27 -8.32 17.77
N THR A 4 6.26 -9.08 17.33
CA THR A 4 7.02 -8.84 16.08
C THR A 4 6.11 -8.53 14.90
N GLY A 5 4.96 -9.22 14.82
CA GLY A 5 3.97 -8.99 13.76
C GLY A 5 3.31 -7.60 13.77
N PHE A 6 3.11 -6.98 14.94
CA PHE A 6 2.51 -5.64 15.02
C PHE A 6 3.43 -4.58 14.43
N THR A 7 4.72 -4.62 14.81
CA THR A 7 5.74 -3.71 14.25
C THR A 7 5.89 -3.90 12.75
N THR A 8 5.87 -5.14 12.27
CA THR A 8 5.90 -5.43 10.83
C THR A 8 4.71 -4.82 10.11
N GLU A 9 3.48 -5.00 10.61
CA GLU A 9 2.27 -4.46 9.98
C GLU A 9 2.25 -2.92 9.98
N VAL A 10 2.65 -2.27 11.08
CA VAL A 10 2.79 -0.82 11.14
C VAL A 10 3.81 -0.31 10.11
N ASN A 11 4.97 -0.97 10.00
CA ASN A 11 6.00 -0.56 9.06
C ASN A 11 5.54 -0.62 7.60
N ARG A 12 4.60 -1.51 7.26
CA ARG A 12 4.02 -1.58 5.91
C ARG A 12 3.16 -0.37 5.55
N LEU A 13 2.69 0.38 6.55
CA LEU A 13 1.94 1.62 6.35
C LEU A 13 2.84 2.81 6.01
N ILE A 14 4.13 2.76 6.35
CA ILE A 14 5.07 3.86 6.07
C ILE A 14 5.18 4.07 4.57
N GLY A 15 5.10 5.32 4.14
CA GLY A 15 5.08 5.74 2.73
C GLY A 15 3.73 5.57 2.04
N LYS A 16 2.70 5.05 2.72
CA LYS A 16 1.34 4.89 2.15
C LYS A 16 0.45 6.07 2.51
N LYS A 17 -0.54 6.35 1.66
CA LYS A 17 -1.59 7.34 1.94
C LYS A 17 -2.55 6.76 2.97
N VAL A 18 -2.64 7.40 4.12
CA VAL A 18 -3.50 7.02 5.25
C VAL A 18 -4.44 8.17 5.60
N VAL A 19 -5.48 7.86 6.37
CA VAL A 19 -6.31 8.86 7.05
C VAL A 19 -6.12 8.69 8.54
N VAL A 20 -5.66 9.75 9.20
CA VAL A 20 -5.60 9.79 10.67
C VAL A 20 -6.85 10.47 11.18
N VAL A 21 -7.56 9.80 12.08
CA VAL A 21 -8.77 10.33 12.72
C VAL A 21 -8.44 10.69 14.16
N THR A 22 -8.70 11.92 14.56
CA THR A 22 -8.45 12.39 15.93
C THR A 22 -9.57 12.00 16.90
N GLN A 23 -9.38 12.26 18.18
CA GLN A 23 -10.43 12.09 19.19
C GLN A 23 -11.62 13.04 18.95
N SER A 24 -11.36 14.25 18.43
CA SER A 24 -12.39 15.24 18.04
C SER A 24 -13.16 14.84 16.77
N GLY A 25 -12.68 13.85 16.01
CA GLY A 25 -13.28 13.42 14.74
C GLY A 25 -12.78 14.18 13.51
N GLU A 26 -11.71 14.97 13.66
CA GLU A 26 -11.00 15.57 12.53
C GLU A 26 -10.25 14.49 11.75
N GLU A 27 -10.16 14.68 10.43
CA GLU A 27 -9.53 13.73 9.52
C GLU A 27 -8.38 14.39 8.77
N PHE A 28 -7.21 13.76 8.82
CA PHE A 28 -6.01 14.18 8.10
C PHE A 28 -5.64 13.11 7.08
N SER A 29 -5.78 13.42 5.80
CA SER A 29 -5.44 12.53 4.69
C SER A 29 -4.04 12.87 4.17
N GLY A 30 -3.07 11.96 4.30
CA GLY A 30 -1.69 12.25 3.88
C GLY A 30 -0.83 10.99 3.81
N VAL A 31 0.44 11.15 3.44
CA VAL A 31 1.41 10.05 3.39
C VAL A 31 2.01 9.83 4.77
N LEU A 32 1.90 8.62 5.32
CA LEU A 32 2.47 8.27 6.61
C LEU A 32 4.01 8.27 6.53
N ALA A 33 4.64 9.27 7.13
CA ALA A 33 6.10 9.39 7.12
C ALA A 33 6.74 8.61 8.28
N SER A 34 6.12 8.63 9.45
CA SER A 34 6.60 7.94 10.66
C SER A 34 5.46 7.71 11.64
N LEU A 35 5.55 6.61 12.40
CA LEU A 35 4.68 6.29 13.53
C LEU A 35 5.56 5.83 14.70
N ASP A 36 5.46 6.53 15.82
CA ASP A 36 5.96 6.02 17.10
C ASP A 36 4.91 5.05 17.65
N ILE A 37 5.27 3.76 17.73
CA ILE A 37 4.37 2.69 18.18
C ILE A 37 4.10 2.72 19.69
N ASP A 38 4.97 3.33 20.49
CA ASP A 38 4.82 3.40 21.94
C ASP A 38 3.89 4.56 22.33
N THR A 39 3.97 5.68 21.60
CA THR A 39 3.15 6.87 21.88
C THR A 39 1.97 7.05 20.93
N PHE A 40 1.94 6.33 19.82
CA PHE A 40 1.02 6.52 18.68
C PHE A 40 1.16 7.87 17.97
N SER A 41 2.27 8.58 18.18
CA SER A 41 2.52 9.88 17.53
C SER A 41 2.83 9.69 16.04
N VAL A 42 2.23 10.52 15.20
CA VAL A 42 2.23 10.36 13.75
C VAL A 42 2.86 11.57 13.06
N ILE A 43 3.68 11.33 12.05
CA ILE A 43 4.10 12.34 11.08
C ILE A 43 3.47 12.02 9.73
N LEU A 44 2.73 12.98 9.17
CA LEU A 44 2.19 12.91 7.82
C LEU A 44 2.87 13.94 6.92
N ASN A 45 3.10 13.57 5.66
CA ASN A 45 3.51 14.49 4.60
C ASN A 45 2.36 14.70 3.60
N ASN A 46 2.35 15.84 2.89
CA ASN A 46 1.37 16.16 1.84
C ASN A 46 -0.08 15.93 2.30
N VAL A 47 -0.46 16.61 3.38
CA VAL A 47 -1.76 16.43 4.04
C VAL A 47 -2.82 17.28 3.37
N GLU A 48 -3.82 16.62 2.80
CA GLU A 48 -5.01 17.23 2.23
C GLU A 48 -6.04 17.49 3.35
N LEU A 49 -6.42 18.76 3.50
CA LEU A 49 -7.49 19.20 4.41
C LEU A 49 -8.84 19.26 3.70
N ARG A 50 -9.92 19.32 4.47
CA ARG A 50 -11.31 19.34 3.94
C ARG A 50 -11.63 20.56 3.10
N ASP A 51 -10.94 21.67 3.32
CA ASP A 51 -11.08 22.92 2.56
C ASP A 51 -10.28 22.93 1.24
N GLY A 52 -9.59 21.84 0.92
CA GLY A 52 -8.76 21.70 -0.27
C GLY A 52 -7.33 22.20 -0.10
N ASN A 53 -6.96 22.75 1.07
CA ASN A 53 -5.60 23.15 1.35
C ASN A 53 -4.70 21.92 1.56
N VAL A 54 -3.43 22.05 1.13
CA VAL A 54 -2.41 21.03 1.32
C VAL A 54 -1.34 21.54 2.26
N LEU A 55 -1.18 20.88 3.40
CA LEU A 55 -0.08 21.13 4.32
C LEU A 55 1.10 20.21 3.96
N PRO A 56 2.34 20.74 3.86
CA PRO A 56 3.49 19.91 3.51
C PRO A 56 3.79 18.86 4.58
N LYS A 57 3.49 19.17 5.85
CA LYS A 57 3.75 18.28 7.00
C LYS A 57 2.78 18.55 8.15
N VAL A 58 2.30 17.50 8.79
CA VAL A 58 1.55 17.54 10.05
C VAL A 58 2.16 16.55 11.03
N ILE A 59 2.32 16.97 12.29
CA ILE A 59 2.78 16.12 13.38
C ILE A 59 1.63 16.05 14.40
N LEU A 60 1.12 14.84 14.62
CA LEU A 60 0.00 14.60 15.53
C LEU A 60 0.53 13.96 16.82
N ASN A 61 0.14 14.52 17.95
CA ASN A 61 0.37 13.90 19.24
C ASN A 61 -0.45 12.61 19.33
N GLY A 62 0.18 11.50 19.68
CA GLY A 62 -0.51 10.21 19.70
C GLY A 62 -1.64 10.11 20.72
N ARG A 63 -1.69 10.98 21.73
CA ARG A 63 -2.86 11.09 22.63
C ARG A 63 -4.11 11.56 21.89
N ASP A 64 -3.97 12.35 20.83
CA ASP A 64 -5.10 12.85 20.06
C ASP A 64 -5.49 11.91 18.91
N VAL A 65 -4.65 10.93 18.56
CA VAL A 65 -4.93 9.97 17.49
C VAL A 65 -5.91 8.90 17.99
N LYS A 66 -7.09 8.83 17.39
CA LYS A 66 -8.10 7.79 17.67
C LYS A 66 -7.86 6.53 16.86
N ARG A 67 -7.56 6.66 15.56
CA ARG A 67 -7.23 5.54 14.65
C ARG A 67 -6.51 6.02 13.40
N ILE A 68 -5.80 5.11 12.75
CA ILE A 68 -5.15 5.31 11.46
C ILE A 68 -5.80 4.33 10.47
N GLU A 69 -6.35 4.86 9.39
CA GLU A 69 -7.06 4.10 8.36
C GLU A 69 -6.22 4.05 7.09
N LEU A 70 -6.02 2.86 6.53
CA LEU A 70 -5.47 2.68 5.20
C LEU A 70 -6.63 2.50 4.22
N LYS A 71 -6.86 3.48 3.34
CA LYS A 71 -8.02 3.46 2.42
C LYS A 71 -7.87 2.50 1.23
N LYS A 72 -6.65 2.02 0.94
CA LYS A 72 -6.37 1.06 -0.13
C LYS A 72 -5.61 -0.14 0.46
N ALA A 73 -6.14 -1.34 0.27
CA ALA A 73 -5.49 -2.56 0.74
C ALA A 73 -4.06 -2.70 0.19
N ILE A 74 -3.12 -3.16 1.04
CA ILE A 74 -1.76 -3.46 0.62
C ILE A 74 -1.78 -4.76 -0.16
N ILE A 75 -1.46 -4.69 -1.45
CA ILE A 75 -1.34 -5.87 -2.30
C ILE A 75 -0.11 -6.67 -1.87
N ASP A 76 -0.31 -7.95 -1.55
CA ASP A 76 0.79 -8.89 -1.37
C ASP A 76 1.33 -9.29 -2.75
N LEU A 77 2.39 -8.60 -3.18
CA LEU A 77 3.02 -8.83 -4.47
C LEU A 77 3.62 -10.24 -4.60
N ARG A 78 3.98 -10.90 -3.49
CA ARG A 78 4.47 -12.28 -3.53
C ARG A 78 3.33 -13.22 -3.90
N LYS A 79 2.17 -13.10 -3.24
CA LYS A 79 0.97 -13.88 -3.60
C LYS A 79 0.48 -13.59 -5.01
N LEU A 80 0.54 -12.33 -5.44
CA LEU A 80 0.21 -11.96 -6.81
C LEU A 80 1.16 -12.63 -7.80
N ALA A 81 2.47 -12.61 -7.54
CA ALA A 81 3.47 -13.27 -8.39
C ALA A 81 3.22 -14.77 -8.51
N GLU A 82 2.92 -15.45 -7.39
CA GLU A 82 2.54 -16.87 -7.38
C GLU A 82 1.29 -17.16 -8.22
N ARG A 83 0.28 -16.27 -8.18
CA ARG A 83 -0.93 -16.41 -9.01
C ARG A 83 -0.63 -16.22 -10.49
N ILE A 84 0.19 -15.23 -10.84
CA ILE A 84 0.61 -15.01 -12.24
C ILE A 84 1.44 -16.19 -12.75
N GLU A 85 2.34 -16.76 -11.93
CA GLU A 85 3.22 -17.89 -12.30
C GLU A 85 2.41 -19.15 -12.64
N ARG A 86 1.23 -19.35 -12.06
CA ARG A 86 0.30 -20.44 -12.44
C ARG A 86 -0.19 -20.33 -13.89
N VAL A 87 -0.26 -19.11 -14.43
CA VAL A 87 -0.71 -18.84 -15.81
C VAL A 87 0.48 -18.66 -16.76
N PHE A 88 1.61 -18.17 -16.27
CA PHE A 88 2.84 -17.93 -17.02
C PHE A 88 4.04 -18.69 -16.42
N PRO A 89 4.09 -20.04 -16.53
CA PRO A 89 5.09 -20.83 -15.83
C PRO A 89 6.52 -20.52 -16.29
N LYS A 90 7.43 -20.40 -15.33
CA LYS A 90 8.86 -20.08 -15.49
C LYS A 90 9.12 -18.73 -16.15
N MET A 91 8.13 -17.84 -16.19
CA MET A 91 8.22 -16.54 -16.84
C MET A 91 8.00 -15.38 -15.87
N VAL A 92 7.80 -15.64 -14.57
CA VAL A 92 7.61 -14.61 -13.55
C VAL A 92 8.86 -14.47 -12.69
N GLN A 93 9.30 -13.23 -12.51
CA GLN A 93 10.37 -12.87 -11.59
C GLN A 93 9.85 -11.79 -10.64
N TYR A 94 9.92 -12.02 -9.34
CA TYR A 94 9.58 -11.02 -8.33
C TYR A 94 10.84 -10.40 -7.76
N ASN A 95 11.00 -9.09 -7.94
CA ASN A 95 12.00 -8.29 -7.25
C ASN A 95 11.35 -7.64 -6.03
N GLU A 96 11.63 -8.20 -4.86
CA GLU A 96 11.07 -7.74 -3.58
C GLU A 96 11.59 -6.37 -3.16
N GLU A 97 12.87 -6.07 -3.43
CA GLU A 97 13.47 -4.76 -3.09
C GLU A 97 12.86 -3.64 -3.93
N ALA A 98 12.62 -3.90 -5.22
CA ALA A 98 12.02 -2.93 -6.14
C ALA A 98 10.49 -2.88 -6.06
N GLY A 99 9.83 -3.88 -5.45
CA GLY A 99 8.38 -4.01 -5.45
C GLY A 99 7.79 -4.22 -6.86
N VAL A 100 8.51 -4.95 -7.72
CA VAL A 100 8.14 -5.16 -9.12
C VAL A 100 8.12 -6.65 -9.45
N ILE A 101 7.05 -7.08 -10.13
CA ILE A 101 6.94 -8.39 -10.77
C ILE A 101 7.22 -8.20 -12.26
N ILE A 102 8.16 -8.95 -12.80
CA ILE A 102 8.51 -8.96 -14.23
C ILE A 102 7.98 -10.25 -14.84
N VAL A 103 7.12 -10.13 -15.85
CA VAL A 103 6.52 -11.26 -16.57
C VAL A 103 7.05 -11.27 -18.01
N MET A 104 7.51 -12.43 -18.49
CA MET A 104 8.11 -12.61 -19.82
C MET A 104 9.25 -11.63 -20.14
N ASN A 105 10.00 -11.18 -19.13
CA ASN A 105 11.07 -10.19 -19.25
C ASN A 105 10.66 -8.83 -19.87
N ARG A 106 9.35 -8.53 -19.98
CA ARG A 106 8.87 -7.34 -20.69
C ARG A 106 7.63 -6.66 -20.10
N ILE A 107 6.87 -7.36 -19.25
CA ILE A 107 5.69 -6.81 -18.58
C ILE A 107 6.10 -6.52 -17.14
N ARG A 108 5.87 -5.30 -16.65
CA ARG A 108 6.13 -4.93 -15.25
C ARG A 108 4.82 -4.69 -14.51
N VAL A 109 4.69 -5.30 -13.34
CA VAL A 109 3.53 -5.15 -12.46
C VAL A 109 4.00 -4.66 -11.10
N THR A 110 3.26 -3.71 -10.53
CA THR A 110 3.50 -3.13 -9.20
C THR A 110 2.21 -3.22 -8.37
N GLU A 111 2.23 -2.68 -7.15
CA GLU A 111 1.03 -2.51 -6.33
C GLU A 111 -0.04 -1.58 -6.93
N ASN A 112 0.30 -0.90 -8.03
CA ASN A 112 -0.61 -0.03 -8.77
C ASN A 112 -1.13 -0.67 -10.06
N GLY A 113 -0.74 -1.93 -10.35
CA GLY A 113 -1.12 -2.65 -11.56
C GLY A 113 0.02 -2.77 -12.55
N VAL A 114 -0.32 -3.08 -13.81
CA VAL A 114 0.63 -3.19 -14.91
C VAL A 114 1.10 -1.79 -15.32
N VAL A 115 2.41 -1.53 -15.22
CA VAL A 115 3.01 -0.22 -15.52
C VAL A 115 3.78 -0.20 -16.84
N GLU A 116 4.21 -1.37 -17.32
CA GLU A 116 4.90 -1.53 -18.60
C GLU A 116 4.48 -2.85 -19.27
N GLY A 117 4.43 -2.85 -20.61
CA GLY A 117 4.04 -4.01 -21.43
C GLY A 117 2.71 -3.81 -22.13
N SER A 118 2.55 -4.44 -23.29
CA SER A 118 1.34 -4.35 -24.12
C SER A 118 1.03 -5.66 -24.86
N GLY A 119 -0.18 -5.75 -25.41
CA GLY A 119 -0.70 -6.92 -26.11
C GLY A 119 -1.36 -7.95 -25.18
N LEU A 120 -1.82 -9.06 -25.77
CA LEU A 120 -2.66 -10.07 -25.11
C LEU A 120 -2.08 -10.61 -23.80
N ALA A 121 -0.76 -10.78 -23.72
CA ALA A 121 -0.10 -11.24 -22.49
C ALA A 121 -0.20 -10.20 -21.36
N ALA A 122 -0.03 -8.91 -21.67
CA ALA A 122 -0.16 -7.83 -20.69
C ALA A 122 -1.62 -7.64 -20.25
N GLU A 123 -2.56 -7.76 -21.18
CA GLU A 123 -4.00 -7.78 -20.87
C GLU A 123 -4.33 -8.92 -19.91
N LYS A 124 -3.82 -10.13 -20.17
CA LYS A 124 -4.06 -11.28 -19.28
C LYS A 124 -3.46 -11.10 -17.89
N VAL A 125 -2.27 -10.52 -17.79
CA VAL A 125 -1.65 -10.17 -16.50
C VAL A 125 -2.48 -9.11 -15.77
N SER A 126 -3.01 -8.11 -16.49
CA SER A 126 -3.89 -7.08 -15.94
C SER A 126 -5.20 -7.68 -15.40
N GLU A 127 -5.82 -8.62 -16.11
CA GLU A 127 -7.00 -9.35 -15.62
C GLU A 127 -6.71 -10.06 -14.29
N ILE A 128 -5.62 -10.82 -14.21
CA ILE A 128 -5.22 -11.54 -12.99
C ILE A 128 -5.00 -10.56 -11.83
N TYR A 129 -4.36 -9.42 -12.09
CA TYR A 129 -4.17 -8.37 -11.09
C TYR A 129 -5.52 -7.82 -10.59
N ASN A 130 -6.43 -7.49 -11.50
CA ASN A 130 -7.73 -6.91 -11.14
C ASN A 130 -8.58 -7.88 -10.33
N GLU A 131 -8.61 -9.16 -10.69
CA GLU A 131 -9.27 -10.21 -9.90
C GLU A 131 -8.65 -10.31 -8.50
N PHE A 132 -7.32 -10.32 -8.40
CA PHE A 132 -6.61 -10.39 -7.12
C PHE A 132 -6.94 -9.19 -6.22
N VAL A 133 -6.94 -7.98 -6.76
CA VAL A 133 -7.29 -6.77 -6.00
C VAL A 133 -8.72 -6.81 -5.53
N LYS A 134 -9.65 -7.25 -6.39
CA LYS A 134 -11.06 -7.36 -6.04
C LYS A 134 -11.26 -8.31 -4.85
N GLU A 135 -10.67 -9.49 -4.91
CA GLU A 135 -10.72 -10.48 -3.84
C GLU A 135 -10.13 -9.94 -2.52
N VAL A 136 -9.00 -9.25 -2.59
CA VAL A 136 -8.35 -8.64 -1.41
C VAL A 136 -9.18 -7.49 -0.83
N SER A 137 -9.90 -6.74 -1.65
CA SER A 137 -10.75 -5.63 -1.19
C SER A 137 -12.10 -6.09 -0.60
N GLU A 138 -12.55 -7.30 -0.95
CA GLU A 138 -13.81 -7.89 -0.49
C GLU A 138 -13.60 -8.83 0.72
N SER A 139 -12.36 -9.08 1.14
CA SER A 139 -11.97 -9.92 2.29
C SER A 139 -11.65 -9.10 3.54
#